data_AF-A0A3S1MFE4-F1
#
_entry.id   AF-A0A3S1MFE4-F1
#
_cell.length_a   1.000
_cell.length_b   1.000
_cell.length_c   1.000
_cell.angle_alpha   90.00
_cell.angle_beta   90.00
_cell.angle_gamma   90.00
#
_symmetry.space_group_name_H-M   'P 1'
#
loop_
_entity.id
_entity.type
_entity.pdbx_description
1 polymer ?
#
loop_
_entity_poly.entity_id
_entity_poly.type
_entity_poly.pdbx_seq_one_letter_code
_entity_poly.pdbx_strand_id
1 'polypeptide(L)'
;MRKDIVGNVFLVDYQDWPEKPMDRFVGYSIEPAFGRTVTDASDRVHRALAGDMPAVSRRDEEGLRVRSAAGLLISRAAKGDLAPFVERTLGGLAAEDRNSLVEMSNAAHAAIGLPKSLLATNWTVDPFGLRRLYDNMLAKIAEGEFDELFPVNPHDKGSKKRYASIFLRIQRCVFNVQHAFGAVAAGTAVDWMKGLPYPALLAIAVRKAEEKRAKKIVENEAEKAANPNARVRTPREVDVNGVIRREFEMIEDVLRFQYVQLGKAYIDILNLALRETENAARIAEIFDFPLALELGVATKSGWSFMELGLSRIAASALEPNFPNSNLSVQDARSWLATVEVRDLGLSPVIVEELKKLNLVQTAA
;
A
#
# COMPACT_ATOMS: atom_id res chain seq x y z
N MET A 1 27.41 8.64 10.31
CA MET A 1 25.94 8.64 10.23
C MET A 1 25.56 8.66 8.75
N ARG A 2 25.23 7.51 8.14
CA ARG A 2 24.88 7.37 6.71
C ARG A 2 23.41 6.99 6.59
N LYS A 3 22.52 7.93 6.89
CA LYS A 3 21.11 7.83 6.51
C LYS A 3 20.83 9.08 5.70
N ASP A 4 20.49 8.89 4.44
CA ASP A 4 20.06 9.98 3.58
C ASP A 4 18.79 10.59 4.18
N ILE A 5 18.84 11.88 4.46
CA ILE A 5 17.66 12.63 4.92
C ILE A 5 16.91 13.02 3.66
N VAL A 6 15.70 12.48 3.48
CA VAL A 6 14.84 12.74 2.32
C VAL A 6 13.69 13.65 2.75
N GLY A 7 13.48 14.75 2.03
CA GLY A 7 12.42 15.74 2.30
C GLY A 7 12.94 17.17 2.37
N ASN A 8 12.06 18.11 2.65
CA ASN A 8 12.45 19.50 2.92
C ASN A 8 13.17 19.57 4.26
N VAL A 9 14.50 19.71 4.22
CA VAL A 9 15.33 19.87 5.42
C VAL A 9 15.40 21.36 5.75
N PHE A 10 14.87 21.74 6.91
CA PHE A 10 14.97 23.09 7.44
C PHE A 10 16.06 23.12 8.51
N LEU A 11 17.06 23.99 8.35
CA LEU A 11 18.07 24.25 9.37
C LEU A 11 17.54 25.37 10.27
N VAL A 12 17.17 25.02 11.50
CA VAL A 12 16.67 25.98 12.49
C VAL A 12 17.86 26.56 13.24
N ASP A 13 17.94 27.89 13.31
CA ASP A 13 18.98 28.64 14.03
C ASP A 13 20.42 28.24 13.65
N TYR A 14 20.64 27.88 12.39
CA TYR A 14 21.94 27.39 11.87
C TYR A 14 23.12 28.31 12.21
N GLN A 15 22.87 29.61 12.36
CA GLN A 15 23.92 30.57 12.72
C GLN A 15 24.50 30.36 14.11
N ASP A 16 23.71 29.77 15.02
CA ASP A 16 24.07 29.54 16.42
C ASP A 16 24.64 28.13 16.66
N TRP A 17 24.74 27.32 15.60
CA TRP A 17 25.26 25.95 15.73
C TRP A 17 26.77 25.97 16.02
N PRO A 18 27.26 25.14 16.98
CA PRO A 18 28.68 25.04 17.29
C PRO A 18 29.54 24.58 16.12
N GLU A 19 28.96 23.70 15.28
CA GLU A 19 29.54 23.23 14.04
C GLU A 19 28.66 23.69 12.88
N LYS A 20 29.28 24.26 11.84
CA LYS A 20 28.62 24.75 10.63
C LYS A 20 28.94 23.87 9.42
N PRO A 21 28.38 22.64 9.34
CA PRO A 21 28.75 21.64 8.34
C PRO A 21 28.39 22.03 6.90
N MET A 22 27.52 23.02 6.68
CA MET A 22 27.16 23.51 5.34
C MET A 22 28.06 24.65 4.85
N ASP A 23 28.93 25.21 5.70
CA ASP A 23 29.83 26.30 5.31
C ASP A 23 30.98 25.81 4.42
N ARG A 24 31.21 24.49 4.39
CA ARG A 24 32.18 23.84 3.51
C ARG A 24 31.51 22.71 2.76
N PHE A 25 31.57 22.77 1.44
CA PHE A 25 31.16 21.65 0.61
C PHE A 25 32.17 20.50 0.79
N VAL A 26 31.74 19.43 1.45
CA VAL A 26 32.49 18.17 1.49
C VAL A 26 32.14 17.40 0.22
N GLY A 27 33.09 17.29 -0.71
CA GLY A 27 32.90 16.46 -1.90
C GLY A 27 32.59 15.02 -1.50
N TYR A 28 31.49 14.47 -2.03
CA TYR A 28 31.12 13.07 -1.84
C TYR A 28 30.81 12.45 -3.21
N SER A 29 31.17 11.17 -3.37
CA SER A 29 30.79 10.40 -4.54
C SER A 29 29.42 9.77 -4.29
N ILE A 30 28.49 9.98 -5.22
CA ILE A 30 27.18 9.33 -5.20
C ILE A 30 27.30 8.05 -6.03
N GLU A 31 27.27 6.91 -5.35
CA GLU A 31 27.15 5.62 -6.02
C GLU A 31 25.67 5.22 -6.14
N PRO A 32 25.18 4.85 -7.33
CA PRO A 32 23.82 4.36 -7.48
C PRO A 32 23.59 3.09 -6.67
N ALA A 33 22.57 3.10 -5.80
CA ALA A 33 22.21 1.93 -4.97
C ALA A 33 21.94 0.66 -5.81
N PHE A 34 21.47 0.83 -7.06
CA PHE A 34 21.31 -0.27 -8.01
C PHE A 34 22.64 -0.98 -8.32
N GLY A 35 23.68 -0.23 -8.72
CA GLY A 35 24.96 -0.81 -9.10
C GLY A 35 25.62 -1.56 -7.94
N ARG A 36 25.53 -0.99 -6.74
CA ARG A 36 25.98 -1.64 -5.52
C ARG A 36 25.22 -2.93 -5.22
N THR A 37 23.89 -2.94 -5.38
CA THR A 37 23.09 -4.15 -5.13
C THR A 37 23.43 -5.27 -6.10
N VAL A 38 23.61 -4.95 -7.38
CA VAL A 38 23.97 -5.94 -8.41
C VAL A 38 25.37 -6.51 -8.16
N THR A 39 26.29 -5.70 -7.64
CA THR A 39 27.67 -6.13 -7.34
C THR A 39 27.74 -6.92 -6.02
N ASP A 40 27.24 -6.35 -4.92
CA ASP A 40 27.34 -6.91 -3.57
C ASP A 40 26.48 -8.18 -3.40
N ALA A 41 25.36 -8.29 -4.14
CA ALA A 41 24.40 -9.39 -4.03
C ALA A 41 24.13 -10.09 -5.37
N SER A 42 25.16 -10.20 -6.22
CA SER A 42 25.07 -10.76 -7.59
C SER A 42 24.29 -12.08 -7.64
N ASP A 43 24.67 -13.08 -6.85
CA ASP A 43 23.99 -14.40 -6.83
C ASP A 43 22.50 -14.30 -6.49
N ARG A 44 22.11 -13.39 -5.59
CA ARG A 44 20.71 -13.17 -5.23
C ARG A 44 19.95 -12.50 -6.37
N VAL A 45 20.59 -11.58 -7.11
CA VAL A 45 19.98 -10.95 -8.29
C VAL A 45 19.79 -11.96 -9.42
N HIS A 46 20.78 -12.81 -9.69
CA HIS A 46 20.66 -13.89 -10.68
C HIS A 46 19.50 -14.85 -10.33
N ARG A 47 19.41 -15.28 -9.07
CA ARG A 47 18.28 -16.11 -8.59
C ARG A 47 16.93 -15.39 -8.73
N ALA A 48 16.87 -14.10 -8.40
CA ALA A 48 15.65 -13.30 -8.55
C ALA A 48 15.22 -13.18 -10.02
N LEU A 49 16.16 -12.98 -10.96
CA LEU A 49 15.89 -12.99 -12.40
C LEU A 49 15.48 -14.37 -12.91
N ALA A 50 15.88 -15.45 -12.25
CA ALA A 50 15.41 -16.81 -12.53
C ALA A 50 14.03 -17.13 -11.91
N GLY A 51 13.40 -16.18 -11.22
CA GLY A 51 12.07 -16.32 -10.61
C GLY A 51 12.06 -16.63 -9.11
N ASP A 52 13.22 -16.85 -8.48
CA ASP A 52 13.36 -17.01 -7.03
C ASP A 52 13.48 -15.63 -6.34
N MET A 53 12.40 -14.86 -6.43
CA MET A 53 12.32 -13.51 -5.84
C MET A 53 12.36 -13.58 -4.30
N PRO A 54 13.24 -12.81 -3.63
CA PRO A 54 13.30 -12.77 -2.17
C PRO A 54 11.94 -12.45 -1.53
N ALA A 55 11.60 -13.06 -0.40
CA ALA A 55 10.38 -12.74 0.33
C ALA A 55 10.37 -11.27 0.82
N VAL A 56 9.20 -10.63 0.89
CA VAL A 56 9.09 -9.28 1.47
C VAL A 56 9.23 -9.36 2.98
N SER A 57 10.29 -8.75 3.50
CA SER A 57 10.54 -8.66 4.93
C SER A 57 11.21 -7.33 5.27
N ARG A 58 10.67 -6.60 6.25
CA ARG A 58 11.32 -5.38 6.77
C ARG A 58 12.68 -5.65 7.42
N ARG A 59 12.96 -6.90 7.79
CA ARG A 59 14.25 -7.30 8.37
C ARG A 59 15.30 -7.63 7.31
N ASP A 60 14.89 -7.82 6.05
CA ASP A 60 15.78 -8.13 4.92
C ASP A 60 15.80 -6.96 3.93
N GLU A 61 16.49 -5.88 4.32
CA GLU A 61 16.66 -4.70 3.45
C GLU A 61 17.39 -5.04 2.15
N GLU A 62 18.34 -5.97 2.18
CA GLU A 62 19.04 -6.43 0.99
C GLU A 62 18.09 -7.16 0.04
N GLY A 63 17.22 -8.03 0.54
CA GLY A 63 16.20 -8.70 -0.25
C GLY A 63 15.26 -7.72 -0.95
N LEU A 64 14.85 -6.64 -0.28
CA LEU A 64 14.05 -5.57 -0.91
C LEU A 64 14.82 -4.89 -2.05
N ARG A 65 16.10 -4.57 -1.85
CA ARG A 65 16.96 -4.00 -2.91
C ARG A 65 17.12 -4.95 -4.09
N VAL A 66 17.35 -6.24 -3.83
CA VAL A 66 17.46 -7.29 -4.87
C VAL A 66 16.18 -7.38 -5.69
N ARG A 67 14.99 -7.39 -5.04
CA ARG A 67 13.70 -7.38 -5.74
C ARG A 67 13.58 -6.17 -6.68
N SER A 68 13.89 -4.97 -6.18
CA SER A 68 13.85 -3.76 -7.00
C SER A 68 14.86 -3.81 -8.15
N ALA A 69 16.09 -4.30 -7.92
CA ALA A 69 17.10 -4.41 -8.97
C ALA A 69 16.67 -5.38 -10.08
N ALA A 70 16.19 -6.57 -9.72
CA ALA A 70 15.68 -7.55 -10.68
C ALA A 70 14.45 -7.03 -11.44
N GLY A 71 13.49 -6.42 -10.73
CA GLY A 71 12.32 -5.81 -11.34
C GLY A 71 12.67 -4.68 -12.32
N LEU A 72 13.64 -3.83 -11.99
CA LEU A 72 14.12 -2.77 -12.87
C LEU A 72 14.76 -3.34 -14.14
N LEU A 73 15.60 -4.36 -14.01
CA LEU A 73 16.24 -5.03 -15.15
C LEU A 73 15.20 -5.66 -16.08
N ILE A 74 14.20 -6.36 -15.54
CA ILE A 74 13.08 -6.92 -16.32
C ILE A 74 12.27 -5.81 -17.01
N SER A 75 12.03 -4.69 -16.32
CA SER A 75 11.33 -3.53 -16.91
C SER A 75 12.11 -2.90 -18.06
N ARG A 76 13.44 -2.82 -17.95
CA ARG A 76 14.35 -2.36 -19.02
C ARG A 76 14.39 -3.33 -20.20
N ALA A 77 14.38 -4.64 -19.92
CA ALA A 77 14.24 -5.67 -20.96
C ALA A 77 12.95 -5.46 -21.75
N ALA A 78 11.82 -5.31 -21.06
CA ALA A 78 10.52 -5.02 -21.67
C ALA A 78 10.51 -3.70 -22.44
N LYS A 79 11.30 -2.70 -22.02
CA LYS A 79 11.42 -1.42 -22.72
C LYS A 79 12.22 -1.51 -24.01
N GLY A 80 13.12 -2.49 -24.14
CA GLY A 80 14.04 -2.67 -25.26
C GLY A 80 15.35 -1.87 -25.11
N ASP A 81 15.65 -1.35 -23.92
CA ASP A 81 16.83 -0.51 -23.66
C ASP A 81 17.80 -1.10 -22.61
N LEU A 82 17.69 -2.41 -22.35
CA LEU A 82 18.45 -3.07 -21.29
C LEU A 82 19.96 -3.05 -21.51
N ALA A 83 20.46 -3.49 -22.67
CA ALA A 83 21.89 -3.55 -22.96
C ALA A 83 22.58 -2.18 -22.80
N PRO A 84 22.11 -1.07 -23.41
CA PRO A 84 22.73 0.23 -23.20
C PRO A 84 22.56 0.74 -21.76
N PHE A 85 21.49 0.35 -21.05
CA PHE A 85 21.33 0.67 -19.64
C PHE A 85 22.37 -0.03 -18.76
N VAL A 86 22.58 -1.34 -18.97
CA VAL A 86 23.57 -2.14 -18.24
C VAL A 86 24.98 -1.65 -18.51
N GLU A 87 25.35 -1.41 -19.77
CA GLU A 87 26.68 -0.90 -20.11
C GLU A 87 26.98 0.44 -19.42
N ARG A 88 26.01 1.37 -19.46
CA ARG A 88 26.16 2.69 -18.83
C ARG A 88 26.22 2.63 -17.31
N THR A 89 25.43 1.76 -16.68
CA THR A 89 25.20 1.78 -15.22
C THR A 89 26.13 0.82 -14.48
N LEU A 90 26.60 -0.23 -15.15
CA LEU A 90 27.40 -1.32 -14.61
C LEU A 90 28.71 -1.53 -15.38
N GLY A 91 29.20 -0.52 -16.10
CA GLY A 91 30.41 -0.60 -16.93
C GLY A 91 31.68 -1.04 -16.18
N GLY A 92 31.69 -0.93 -14.83
CA GLY A 92 32.76 -1.44 -13.97
C GLY A 92 32.76 -2.95 -13.71
N LEU A 93 31.68 -3.68 -14.04
CA LEU A 93 31.63 -5.15 -13.96
C LEU A 93 32.40 -5.82 -15.11
N ALA A 94 32.67 -7.12 -15.03
CA ALA A 94 33.20 -7.86 -16.18
C ALA A 94 32.17 -7.91 -17.32
N ALA A 95 32.63 -8.02 -18.57
CA ALA A 95 31.73 -8.08 -19.72
C ALA A 95 30.83 -9.33 -19.68
N GLU A 96 31.37 -10.45 -19.18
CA GLU A 96 30.67 -11.71 -18.98
C GLU A 96 29.49 -11.55 -18.01
N ASP A 97 29.70 -10.87 -16.88
CA ASP A 97 28.65 -10.62 -15.89
C ASP A 97 27.55 -9.71 -16.47
N ARG A 98 27.94 -8.66 -17.20
CA ARG A 98 26.99 -7.77 -17.88
C ARG A 98 26.14 -8.52 -18.90
N ASN A 99 26.77 -9.38 -19.71
CA ASN A 99 26.08 -10.19 -20.71
C ASN A 99 25.12 -11.18 -20.05
N SER A 100 25.53 -11.83 -18.96
CA SER A 100 24.67 -12.74 -18.20
C SER A 100 23.43 -12.04 -17.66
N LEU A 101 23.58 -10.84 -17.06
CA LEU A 101 22.45 -10.04 -16.60
C LEU A 101 21.49 -9.67 -17.74
N VAL A 102 22.02 -9.31 -18.91
CA VAL A 102 21.22 -8.99 -20.10
C VAL A 102 20.42 -10.21 -20.56
N GLU A 103 21.08 -11.36 -20.71
CA GLU A 103 20.46 -12.61 -21.14
C GLU A 103 19.36 -13.06 -20.18
N MET A 104 19.66 -13.12 -18.87
CA MET A 104 18.70 -13.55 -17.85
C MET A 104 17.49 -12.62 -17.76
N SER A 105 17.69 -11.31 -17.86
CA SER A 105 16.59 -10.35 -17.79
C SER A 105 15.68 -10.41 -19.02
N ASN A 106 16.24 -10.63 -20.21
CA ASN A 106 15.46 -10.86 -21.43
C ASN A 106 14.68 -12.18 -21.35
N ALA A 107 15.32 -13.25 -20.86
CA ALA A 107 14.66 -14.53 -20.64
C ALA A 107 13.51 -14.42 -19.62
N ALA A 108 13.74 -13.71 -18.51
CA ALA A 108 12.72 -13.41 -17.52
C ALA A 108 11.54 -12.64 -18.13
N HIS A 109 11.80 -11.57 -18.88
CA HIS A 109 10.75 -10.81 -19.57
C HIS A 109 9.92 -11.69 -20.50
N ALA A 110 10.58 -12.51 -21.32
CA ALA A 110 9.91 -13.44 -22.23
C ALA A 110 9.03 -14.45 -21.49
N ALA A 111 9.54 -15.03 -20.39
CA ALA A 111 8.79 -15.98 -19.57
C ALA A 111 7.59 -15.34 -18.85
N ILE A 112 7.72 -14.09 -18.39
CA ILE A 112 6.66 -13.34 -17.72
C ILE A 112 5.52 -13.01 -18.70
N GLY A 113 5.84 -12.63 -19.93
CA GLY A 113 4.83 -12.42 -20.98
C GLY A 113 3.78 -11.36 -20.66
N LEU A 114 4.11 -10.36 -19.82
CA LEU A 114 3.23 -9.23 -19.51
C LEU A 114 3.56 -8.01 -20.36
N PRO A 115 2.58 -7.13 -20.66
CA PRO A 115 2.82 -5.94 -21.46
C PRO A 115 3.89 -5.01 -20.89
N LYS A 116 4.69 -4.40 -21.78
CA LYS A 116 5.72 -3.39 -21.43
C LYS A 116 5.17 -2.27 -20.56
N SER A 117 3.96 -1.78 -20.84
CA SER A 117 3.33 -0.71 -20.07
C SER A 117 3.13 -1.10 -18.60
N LEU A 118 2.66 -2.33 -18.35
CA LEU A 118 2.41 -2.86 -17.01
C LEU A 118 3.71 -3.09 -16.24
N LEU A 119 4.73 -3.66 -16.91
CA LEU A 119 6.06 -3.84 -16.32
C LEU A 119 6.80 -2.50 -16.12
N ALA A 120 6.46 -1.45 -16.86
CA ALA A 120 7.03 -0.13 -16.65
C ALA A 120 6.44 0.59 -15.43
N THR A 121 5.15 0.39 -15.14
CA THR A 121 4.46 1.01 -13.99
C THR A 121 4.62 0.22 -12.69
N ASN A 122 4.74 -1.11 -12.77
CA ASN A 122 4.70 -2.01 -11.60
C ASN A 122 6.02 -2.76 -11.34
N TRP A 123 7.16 -2.28 -11.83
CA TRP A 123 8.46 -2.98 -11.70
C TRP A 123 8.96 -3.17 -10.27
N THR A 124 8.45 -2.41 -9.31
CA THR A 124 8.78 -2.55 -7.88
C THR A 124 7.98 -3.69 -7.21
N VAL A 125 6.92 -4.18 -7.85
CA VAL A 125 6.19 -5.39 -7.48
C VAL A 125 6.83 -6.58 -8.19
N ASP A 126 6.83 -7.77 -7.56
CA ASP A 126 7.39 -8.98 -8.16
C ASP A 126 6.75 -9.27 -9.53
N PRO A 127 7.48 -9.13 -10.66
CA PRO A 127 6.92 -9.35 -11.99
C PRO A 127 6.47 -10.79 -12.25
N PHE A 128 7.15 -11.78 -11.66
CA PHE A 128 6.71 -13.19 -11.71
C PHE A 128 5.42 -13.38 -10.90
N GLY A 129 5.30 -12.67 -9.78
CA GLY A 129 4.09 -12.60 -8.99
C GLY A 129 2.91 -11.95 -9.72
N LEU A 130 3.16 -10.93 -10.53
CA LEU A 130 2.15 -10.33 -11.40
C LEU A 130 1.68 -11.31 -12.48
N ARG A 131 2.59 -12.12 -13.07
CA ARG A 131 2.21 -13.20 -13.99
C ARG A 131 1.31 -14.23 -13.30
N ARG A 132 1.70 -14.72 -12.11
CA ARG A 132 0.87 -15.64 -11.32
C ARG A 132 -0.50 -15.05 -10.96
N LEU A 133 -0.57 -13.76 -10.68
CA LEU A 133 -1.83 -13.07 -10.42
C LEU A 133 -2.70 -13.03 -11.68
N TYR A 134 -2.09 -12.71 -12.82
CA TYR A 134 -2.76 -12.68 -14.12
C TYR A 134 -3.33 -14.05 -14.49
N ASP A 135 -2.54 -15.12 -14.40
CA ASP A 135 -2.98 -16.51 -14.57
C ASP A 135 -4.17 -16.86 -13.68
N ASN A 136 -4.07 -16.47 -12.40
CA ASN A 136 -5.12 -16.75 -11.44
C ASN A 136 -6.42 -16.00 -11.73
N MET A 137 -6.36 -14.79 -12.28
CA MET A 137 -7.54 -14.02 -12.69
C MET A 137 -8.18 -14.61 -13.94
N LEU A 138 -7.38 -15.01 -14.94
CA LEU A 138 -7.88 -15.69 -16.14
C LEU A 138 -8.63 -16.98 -15.79
N ALA A 139 -8.05 -17.79 -14.89
CA ALA A 139 -8.71 -19.01 -14.41
C ALA A 139 -10.06 -18.71 -13.74
N LYS A 140 -10.12 -17.67 -12.88
CA LYS A 140 -11.37 -17.28 -12.20
C LYS A 140 -12.44 -16.74 -13.14
N ILE A 141 -12.02 -15.99 -14.16
CA ILE A 141 -12.90 -15.53 -15.23
C ILE A 141 -13.47 -16.72 -16.00
N ALA A 142 -12.64 -17.70 -16.36
CA ALA A 142 -13.08 -18.91 -17.05
C ALA A 142 -14.05 -19.77 -16.20
N GLU A 143 -13.86 -19.79 -14.87
CA GLU A 143 -14.73 -20.47 -13.91
C GLU A 143 -16.06 -19.74 -13.66
N GLY A 144 -16.24 -18.52 -14.19
CA GLY A 144 -17.44 -17.70 -13.92
C GLY A 144 -17.42 -16.98 -12.56
N GLU A 145 -16.31 -17.03 -11.83
CA GLU A 145 -16.14 -16.40 -10.51
C GLU A 145 -15.70 -14.93 -10.61
N PHE A 146 -16.28 -14.20 -11.57
CA PHE A 146 -15.90 -12.81 -11.89
C PHE A 146 -15.98 -11.88 -10.68
N ASP A 147 -17.11 -11.92 -9.98
CA ASP A 147 -17.43 -10.94 -8.95
C ASP A 147 -16.45 -10.98 -7.77
N GLU A 148 -15.72 -12.08 -7.61
CA GLU A 148 -14.67 -12.19 -6.60
C GLU A 148 -13.41 -11.37 -6.88
N LEU A 149 -13.22 -10.97 -8.13
CA LEU A 149 -12.08 -10.17 -8.56
C LEU A 149 -12.33 -8.66 -8.40
N PHE A 150 -13.59 -8.23 -8.41
CA PHE A 150 -13.92 -6.80 -8.40
C PHE A 150 -13.77 -6.20 -7.01
N PRO A 151 -12.89 -5.18 -6.82
CA PRO A 151 -12.96 -4.30 -5.67
C PRO A 151 -14.32 -3.58 -5.67
N VAL A 152 -14.91 -3.43 -4.50
CA VAL A 152 -16.22 -2.80 -4.30
C VAL A 152 -16.10 -1.58 -3.39
N ASN A 153 -17.10 -0.70 -3.40
CA ASN A 153 -17.07 0.44 -2.48
C ASN A 153 -17.03 -0.08 -1.03
N PRO A 154 -16.14 0.41 -0.16
CA PRO A 154 -16.02 -0.09 1.20
C PRO A 154 -17.29 0.11 2.04
N HIS A 155 -18.16 1.07 1.69
CA HIS A 155 -19.47 1.26 2.32
C HIS A 155 -20.47 0.15 1.97
N ASP A 156 -20.25 -0.60 0.89
CA ASP A 156 -21.14 -1.68 0.46
C ASP A 156 -21.15 -2.85 1.46
N LYS A 157 -22.30 -3.53 1.53
CA LYS A 157 -22.46 -4.73 2.37
C LYS A 157 -21.52 -5.83 1.88
N GLY A 158 -20.76 -6.42 2.81
CA GLY A 158 -19.84 -7.52 2.49
C GLY A 158 -18.45 -7.07 1.99
N SER A 159 -18.18 -5.77 1.90
CA SER A 159 -16.88 -5.22 1.47
C SER A 159 -15.68 -5.84 2.21
N LYS A 160 -15.76 -6.01 3.54
CA LYS A 160 -14.70 -6.66 4.34
C LYS A 160 -14.34 -8.06 3.83
N LYS A 161 -15.33 -8.88 3.44
CA LYS A 161 -15.10 -10.22 2.87
C LYS A 161 -14.47 -10.12 1.49
N ARG A 162 -14.93 -9.18 0.66
CA ARG A 162 -14.36 -8.94 -0.67
C ARG A 162 -12.88 -8.55 -0.59
N TYR A 163 -12.55 -7.54 0.22
CA TYR A 163 -11.18 -7.10 0.42
C TYR A 163 -10.29 -8.17 1.06
N ALA A 164 -10.83 -8.99 1.97
CA ALA A 164 -10.08 -10.14 2.48
C ALA A 164 -9.71 -11.12 1.36
N SER A 165 -10.62 -11.43 0.43
CA SER A 165 -10.35 -12.29 -0.72
C SER A 165 -9.29 -11.68 -1.66
N ILE A 166 -9.43 -10.39 -2.01
CA ILE A 166 -8.46 -9.68 -2.84
C ILE A 166 -7.07 -9.67 -2.20
N PHE A 167 -6.98 -9.34 -0.91
CA PHE A 167 -5.72 -9.24 -0.21
C PHE A 167 -5.06 -10.61 -0.05
N LEU A 168 -5.82 -11.67 0.24
CA LEU A 168 -5.31 -13.04 0.26
C LEU A 168 -4.82 -13.49 -1.11
N ARG A 169 -5.50 -13.09 -2.20
CA ARG A 169 -5.06 -13.37 -3.57
C ARG A 169 -3.73 -12.70 -3.89
N ILE A 170 -3.57 -11.43 -3.50
CA ILE A 170 -2.29 -10.72 -3.62
C ILE A 170 -1.19 -11.45 -2.83
N GLN A 171 -1.46 -11.85 -1.58
CA GLN A 171 -0.49 -12.58 -0.76
C GLN A 171 -0.05 -13.90 -1.42
N ARG A 172 -1.02 -14.67 -1.93
CA ARG A 172 -0.75 -15.95 -2.59
C ARG A 172 -0.02 -15.77 -3.93
N CYS A 173 -0.47 -14.86 -4.79
CA CYS A 173 0.05 -14.74 -6.14
C CYS A 173 1.32 -13.89 -6.19
N VAL A 174 1.32 -12.71 -5.58
CA VAL A 174 2.43 -11.76 -5.67
C VAL A 174 3.55 -12.11 -4.71
N PHE A 175 3.24 -12.46 -3.47
CA PHE A 175 4.26 -12.78 -2.46
C PHE A 175 4.57 -14.28 -2.34
N ASN A 176 3.77 -15.14 -2.98
CA ASN A 176 3.90 -16.59 -2.90
C ASN A 176 3.85 -17.12 -1.45
N VAL A 177 2.97 -16.53 -0.63
CA VAL A 177 2.80 -16.90 0.78
C VAL A 177 1.35 -17.29 1.07
N GLN A 178 1.17 -18.23 1.99
CA GLN A 178 -0.15 -18.73 2.41
C GLN A 178 -0.50 -18.35 3.85
N HIS A 179 -0.28 -17.09 4.22
CA HIS A 179 -0.58 -16.60 5.57
C HIS A 179 -1.85 -15.72 5.61
N ALA A 180 -2.57 -15.77 6.73
CA ALA A 180 -3.83 -15.06 6.93
C ALA A 180 -3.69 -13.53 7.05
N PHE A 181 -2.48 -12.96 6.94
CA PHE A 181 -2.24 -11.52 7.07
C PHE A 181 -3.13 -10.67 6.17
N GLY A 182 -3.36 -11.10 4.92
CA GLY A 182 -4.23 -10.39 3.99
C GLY A 182 -5.66 -10.21 4.54
N ALA A 183 -6.20 -11.23 5.21
CA ALA A 183 -7.52 -11.14 5.84
C ALA A 183 -7.53 -10.23 7.07
N VAL A 184 -6.44 -10.22 7.85
CA VAL A 184 -6.29 -9.32 9.00
C VAL A 184 -6.25 -7.87 8.54
N ALA A 185 -5.40 -7.56 7.55
CA ALA A 185 -5.23 -6.21 7.01
C ALA A 185 -6.51 -5.67 6.35
N ALA A 186 -7.30 -6.53 5.69
CA ALA A 186 -8.52 -6.13 5.00
C ALA A 186 -9.57 -5.48 5.93
N GLY A 187 -9.65 -5.91 7.19
CA GLY A 187 -10.58 -5.31 8.16
C GLY A 187 -10.24 -3.84 8.42
N THR A 188 -8.98 -3.57 8.78
CA THR A 188 -8.46 -2.21 9.00
C THR A 188 -8.48 -1.40 7.71
N ALA A 189 -8.19 -2.00 6.55
CA ALA A 189 -8.26 -1.36 5.24
C ALA A 189 -9.65 -0.79 4.95
N VAL A 190 -10.70 -1.58 5.13
CA VAL A 190 -12.08 -1.12 4.90
C VAL A 190 -12.46 -0.03 5.89
N ASP A 191 -12.10 -0.17 7.16
CA ASP A 191 -12.41 0.83 8.18
C ASP A 191 -11.66 2.15 7.89
N TRP A 192 -10.41 2.09 7.43
CA TRP A 192 -9.64 3.24 6.97
C TRP A 192 -10.26 3.91 5.74
N MET A 193 -10.58 3.15 4.69
CA MET A 193 -11.19 3.72 3.47
C MET A 193 -12.58 4.34 3.72
N LYS A 194 -13.30 3.88 4.75
CA LYS A 194 -14.55 4.50 5.22
C LYS A 194 -14.36 5.84 5.94
N GLY A 195 -13.13 6.31 6.12
CA GLY A 195 -12.86 7.57 6.80
C GLY A 195 -12.75 7.48 8.32
N LEU A 196 -12.72 6.28 8.92
CA LEU A 196 -12.63 6.19 10.38
C LEU A 196 -11.33 6.86 10.87
N PRO A 197 -11.41 7.75 11.87
CA PRO A 197 -10.24 8.47 12.36
C PRO A 197 -9.33 7.56 13.19
N TYR A 198 -8.04 7.91 13.29
CA TYR A 198 -7.06 7.15 14.06
C TYR A 198 -7.54 6.76 15.46
N PRO A 199 -8.08 7.67 16.30
CA PRO A 199 -8.56 7.28 17.63
C PRO A 199 -9.58 6.13 17.60
N ALA A 200 -10.48 6.10 16.61
CA ALA A 200 -11.46 5.03 16.45
C ALA A 200 -10.81 3.72 16.01
N LEU A 201 -9.90 3.76 15.03
CA LEU A 201 -9.17 2.57 14.56
C LEU A 201 -8.31 1.96 15.67
N LEU A 202 -7.59 2.81 16.43
CA LEU A 202 -6.78 2.39 17.57
C LEU A 202 -7.63 1.78 18.69
N ALA A 203 -8.78 2.38 19.00
CA ALA A 203 -9.72 1.82 19.98
C ALA A 203 -10.24 0.45 19.55
N ILE A 204 -10.56 0.28 18.25
CA ILE A 204 -10.96 -1.03 17.69
C ILE A 204 -9.84 -2.05 17.85
N ALA A 205 -8.58 -1.67 17.57
CA ALA A 205 -7.44 -2.56 17.69
C ALA A 205 -7.17 -3.01 19.14
N VAL A 206 -7.23 -2.08 20.10
CA VAL A 206 -7.09 -2.38 21.53
C VAL A 206 -8.20 -3.30 22.00
N ARG A 207 -9.47 -2.98 21.68
CA ARG A 207 -10.62 -3.82 22.04
C ARG A 207 -10.48 -5.24 21.48
N LYS A 208 -10.10 -5.40 20.21
CA LYS A 208 -9.85 -6.72 19.60
C LYS A 208 -8.74 -7.50 20.32
N ALA A 209 -7.69 -6.81 20.79
CA ALA A 209 -6.61 -7.45 21.53
C ALA A 209 -7.08 -7.94 22.91
N GLU A 210 -7.93 -7.16 23.60
CA GLU A 210 -8.56 -7.54 24.87
C GLU A 210 -9.54 -8.71 24.69
N GLU A 211 -10.41 -8.65 23.68
CA GLU A 211 -11.33 -9.74 23.32
C GLU A 211 -10.57 -11.05 23.04
N LYS A 212 -9.47 -10.97 22.27
CA LYS A 212 -8.61 -12.13 21.99
C LYS A 212 -7.97 -12.69 23.28
N ARG A 213 -7.55 -11.81 24.20
CA ARG A 213 -7.01 -12.21 25.49
C ARG A 213 -8.06 -12.92 26.33
N ALA A 214 -9.26 -12.34 26.44
CA ALA A 214 -10.37 -12.92 27.18
C ALA A 214 -10.75 -14.30 26.65
N LYS A 215 -10.88 -14.45 25.32
CA LYS A 215 -11.11 -15.74 24.67
C LYS A 215 -10.03 -16.76 25.04
N LYS A 216 -8.75 -16.35 25.04
CA LYS A 216 -7.64 -17.25 25.37
C LYS A 216 -7.64 -17.69 26.83
N ILE A 217 -8.11 -16.84 27.75
CA ILE A 217 -8.28 -17.21 29.17
C ILE A 217 -9.32 -18.33 29.28
N VAL A 218 -10.49 -18.14 28.66
CA VAL A 218 -11.57 -19.15 28.65
C VAL A 218 -11.11 -20.47 28.03
N GLU A 219 -10.41 -20.42 26.89
CA GLU A 219 -9.83 -21.62 26.26
C GLU A 219 -8.87 -22.36 27.19
N ASN A 220 -7.98 -21.63 27.87
CA ASN A 220 -7.02 -22.21 28.79
C ASN A 220 -7.69 -22.79 30.05
N GLU A 221 -8.75 -22.16 30.55
CA GLU A 221 -9.54 -22.68 31.67
C GLU A 221 -10.25 -23.98 31.30
N ALA A 222 -10.86 -24.04 30.10
CA ALA A 222 -11.47 -25.25 29.57
C ALA A 222 -10.44 -26.38 29.38
N GLU A 223 -9.24 -26.06 28.89
CA GLU A 223 -8.15 -27.03 28.71
C GLU A 223 -7.67 -27.60 30.06
N LYS A 224 -7.54 -26.75 31.09
CA LYS A 224 -7.21 -27.19 32.46
C LYS A 224 -8.30 -28.04 33.09
N ALA A 225 -9.58 -27.71 32.84
CA ALA A 225 -10.70 -28.50 33.33
C ALA A 225 -10.73 -29.90 32.69
N ALA A 226 -10.39 -30.00 31.39
CA ALA A 226 -10.32 -31.28 30.68
C ALA A 226 -9.06 -32.10 31.05
N ASN A 227 -7.94 -31.44 31.33
CA ASN A 227 -6.69 -32.08 31.74
C ASN A 227 -6.01 -31.26 32.86
N PRO A 228 -6.12 -31.68 34.13
CA PRO A 228 -5.53 -30.98 35.27
C PRO A 228 -4.01 -30.81 35.19
N ASN A 229 -3.32 -31.66 34.42
CA ASN A 229 -1.86 -31.59 34.22
C ASN A 229 -1.46 -30.73 33.01
N ALA A 230 -2.41 -30.11 32.31
CA ALA A 230 -2.14 -29.25 31.16
C ALA A 230 -1.34 -28.00 31.57
N ARG A 231 -0.16 -27.83 30.98
CA ARG A 231 0.72 -26.67 31.21
C ARG A 231 0.32 -25.49 30.34
N VAL A 232 -0.85 -24.91 30.58
CA VAL A 232 -1.31 -23.70 29.88
C VAL A 232 -0.76 -22.43 30.54
N ARG A 233 -0.22 -21.54 29.72
CA ARG A 233 0.35 -20.26 30.16
C ARG A 233 -0.75 -19.22 30.32
N THR A 234 -0.77 -18.50 31.45
CA THR A 234 -1.65 -17.35 31.64
C THR A 234 -1.38 -16.28 30.59
N PRO A 235 -2.39 -15.83 29.82
CA PRO A 235 -2.22 -14.76 28.86
C PRO A 235 -1.75 -13.47 29.54
N ARG A 236 -0.65 -12.89 29.04
CA ARG A 236 -0.14 -11.59 29.50
C ARG A 236 -1.19 -10.50 29.30
N GLU A 237 -1.09 -9.43 30.07
CA GLU A 237 -1.89 -8.22 29.84
C GLU A 237 -1.65 -7.66 28.44
N VAL A 238 -2.65 -6.95 27.93
CA VAL A 238 -2.55 -6.30 26.62
C VAL A 238 -1.61 -5.12 26.76
N ASP A 239 -0.48 -5.18 26.05
CA ASP A 239 0.39 -4.02 25.87
C ASP A 239 -0.28 -3.03 24.90
N VAL A 240 -1.04 -2.10 25.47
CA VAL A 240 -1.79 -1.07 24.72
C VAL A 240 -0.87 -0.26 23.81
N ASN A 241 0.29 0.17 24.32
CA ASN A 241 1.27 0.94 23.53
C ASN A 241 1.80 0.12 22.35
N GLY A 242 2.11 -1.15 22.57
CA GLY A 242 2.51 -2.06 21.51
C GLY A 242 1.41 -2.29 20.48
N VAL A 243 0.14 -2.39 20.89
CA VAL A 243 -1.01 -2.50 19.97
C VAL A 243 -1.13 -1.23 19.12
N ILE A 244 -1.09 -0.05 19.75
CA ILE A 244 -1.18 1.24 19.06
C ILE A 244 -0.08 1.39 18.01
N ARG A 245 1.18 1.12 18.38
CA ARG A 245 2.31 1.21 17.43
C ARG A 245 2.12 0.30 16.22
N ARG A 246 1.72 -0.96 16.45
CA ARG A 246 1.46 -1.91 15.36
C ARG A 246 0.30 -1.49 14.46
N GLU A 247 -0.74 -0.90 15.02
CA GLU A 247 -1.88 -0.43 14.22
C GLU A 247 -1.51 0.80 13.39
N PHE A 248 -0.69 1.71 13.92
CA PHE A 248 -0.10 2.79 13.11
C PHE A 248 0.77 2.26 11.97
N GLU A 249 1.67 1.32 12.25
CA GLU A 249 2.51 0.68 11.23
C GLU A 249 1.66 -0.07 10.18
N MET A 250 0.55 -0.69 10.59
CA MET A 250 -0.41 -1.32 9.68
C MET A 250 -1.03 -0.26 8.77
N ILE A 251 -1.48 0.87 9.29
CA ILE A 251 -2.15 1.88 8.47
C ILE A 251 -1.14 2.58 7.55
N GLU A 252 -0.07 3.14 8.09
CA GLU A 252 0.84 4.00 7.32
C GLU A 252 1.72 3.22 6.34
N ASP A 253 2.40 2.17 6.81
CA ASP A 253 3.38 1.48 5.97
C ASP A 253 2.76 0.35 5.15
N VAL A 254 1.78 -0.37 5.73
CA VAL A 254 1.16 -1.52 5.04
C VAL A 254 0.03 -1.04 4.15
N LEU A 255 -0.97 -0.35 4.69
CA LEU A 255 -2.18 -0.01 3.94
C LEU A 255 -1.94 1.15 2.96
N ARG A 256 -1.44 2.29 3.46
CA ARG A 256 -1.28 3.53 2.68
C ARG A 256 -0.07 3.54 1.76
N PHE A 257 0.92 2.67 2.01
CA PHE A 257 2.10 2.59 1.16
C PHE A 257 2.12 1.27 0.36
N GLN A 258 2.31 0.13 1.03
CA GLN A 258 2.49 -1.14 0.35
C GLN A 258 1.23 -1.58 -0.43
N TYR A 259 0.05 -1.55 0.17
CA TYR A 259 -1.19 -2.01 -0.46
C TYR A 259 -1.77 -1.01 -1.47
N VAL A 260 -1.40 0.27 -1.40
CA VAL A 260 -1.66 1.21 -2.49
C VAL A 260 -0.93 0.77 -3.76
N GLN A 261 0.38 0.47 -3.67
CA GLN A 261 1.16 -0.01 -4.82
C GLN A 261 0.66 -1.35 -5.33
N LEU A 262 0.42 -2.31 -4.43
CA LEU A 262 -0.12 -3.63 -4.80
C LEU A 262 -1.52 -3.54 -5.39
N GLY A 263 -2.34 -2.60 -4.91
CA GLY A 263 -3.68 -2.39 -5.41
C GLY A 263 -3.68 -1.76 -6.81
N LYS A 264 -2.78 -0.80 -7.08
CA LYS A 264 -2.56 -0.26 -8.44
C LYS A 264 -2.18 -1.40 -9.40
N ALA A 265 -1.21 -2.23 -9.01
CA ALA A 265 -0.82 -3.40 -9.81
C ALA A 265 -1.95 -4.43 -9.98
N TYR A 266 -2.77 -4.65 -8.95
CA TYR A 266 -3.94 -5.54 -9.01
C TYR A 266 -4.96 -5.06 -10.04
N ILE A 267 -5.30 -3.76 -10.02
CA ILE A 267 -6.23 -3.16 -10.98
C ILE A 267 -5.65 -3.22 -12.40
N ASP A 268 -4.36 -2.95 -12.59
CA ASP A 268 -3.71 -3.04 -13.91
C ASP A 268 -3.81 -4.47 -14.49
N ILE A 269 -3.56 -5.49 -13.67
CA ILE A 269 -3.64 -6.90 -14.07
C ILE A 269 -5.10 -7.31 -14.33
N LEU A 270 -6.05 -6.87 -13.50
CA LEU A 270 -7.47 -7.14 -13.71
C LEU A 270 -7.96 -6.49 -15.02
N ASN A 271 -7.56 -5.25 -15.29
CA ASN A 271 -7.88 -4.56 -16.54
C ASN A 271 -7.33 -5.30 -17.76
N LEU A 272 -6.12 -5.84 -17.68
CA LEU A 272 -5.55 -6.68 -18.73
C LEU A 272 -6.40 -7.95 -18.94
N ALA A 273 -6.70 -8.68 -17.86
CA ALA A 273 -7.49 -9.91 -17.92
C ALA A 273 -8.90 -9.72 -18.47
N LEU A 274 -9.56 -8.61 -18.12
CA LEU A 274 -10.87 -8.28 -18.65
C LEU A 274 -10.83 -7.92 -20.13
N ARG A 275 -9.77 -7.23 -20.60
CA ARG A 275 -9.61 -6.92 -22.02
C ARG A 275 -9.34 -8.15 -22.86
N GLU A 276 -8.48 -9.04 -22.39
CA GLU A 276 -8.12 -10.27 -23.13
C GLU A 276 -9.25 -11.31 -23.14
N THR A 277 -10.20 -11.24 -22.21
CA THR A 277 -11.36 -12.14 -22.16
C THR A 277 -12.67 -11.51 -22.66
N GLU A 278 -12.59 -10.43 -23.45
CA GLU A 278 -13.77 -9.73 -24.02
C GLU A 278 -14.74 -9.12 -23.00
N ASN A 279 -14.31 -8.95 -21.75
CA ASN A 279 -15.08 -8.38 -20.65
C ASN A 279 -14.75 -6.89 -20.38
N ALA A 280 -14.22 -6.18 -21.37
CA ALA A 280 -13.73 -4.80 -21.21
C ALA A 280 -14.81 -3.81 -20.73
N ALA A 281 -16.09 -4.06 -21.03
CA ALA A 281 -17.21 -3.21 -20.58
C ALA A 281 -17.31 -3.15 -19.04
N ARG A 282 -16.90 -4.21 -18.34
CA ARG A 282 -16.98 -4.30 -16.88
C ARG A 282 -15.89 -3.50 -16.16
N ILE A 283 -14.88 -2.99 -16.86
CA ILE A 283 -13.81 -2.18 -16.26
C ILE A 283 -14.38 -0.96 -15.50
N ALA A 284 -15.49 -0.41 -15.96
CA ALA A 284 -16.17 0.71 -15.30
C ALA A 284 -16.75 0.36 -13.91
N GLU A 285 -16.90 -0.93 -13.58
CA GLU A 285 -17.36 -1.40 -12.27
C GLU A 285 -16.23 -1.46 -11.22
N ILE A 286 -14.97 -1.36 -11.63
CA ILE A 286 -13.82 -1.50 -10.72
C ILE A 286 -13.73 -0.26 -9.83
N PHE A 287 -13.92 -0.47 -8.52
CA PHE A 287 -13.69 0.57 -7.54
C PHE A 287 -12.18 0.84 -7.36
N ASP A 288 -11.77 2.12 -7.42
CA ASP A 288 -10.39 2.57 -7.21
C ASP A 288 -10.02 2.54 -5.72
N PHE A 289 -9.92 1.34 -5.18
CA PHE A 289 -9.52 1.12 -3.80
C PHE A 289 -8.07 1.55 -3.49
N PRO A 290 -7.10 1.56 -4.42
CA PRO A 290 -5.78 2.10 -4.14
C PRO A 290 -5.83 3.59 -3.80
N LEU A 291 -6.62 4.38 -4.53
CA LEU A 291 -6.82 5.79 -4.20
C LEU A 291 -7.52 5.95 -2.85
N ALA A 292 -8.55 5.13 -2.57
CA ALA A 292 -9.24 5.16 -1.30
C ALA A 292 -8.32 4.78 -0.12
N LEU A 293 -7.39 3.83 -0.31
CA LEU A 293 -6.36 3.48 0.67
C LEU A 293 -5.37 4.63 0.86
N GLU A 294 -4.96 5.30 -0.20
CA GLU A 294 -4.01 6.41 -0.15
C GLU A 294 -4.56 7.60 0.65
N LEU A 295 -5.82 7.96 0.38
CA LEU A 295 -6.50 9.11 0.98
C LEU A 295 -7.20 8.79 2.32
N GLY A 296 -7.58 7.53 2.54
CA GLY A 296 -8.41 7.12 3.69
C GLY A 296 -9.85 7.59 3.60
N VAL A 297 -10.36 7.72 2.37
CA VAL A 297 -11.73 8.17 2.05
C VAL A 297 -12.14 7.51 0.73
N ALA A 298 -13.38 7.04 0.63
CA ALA A 298 -13.83 6.21 -0.48
C ALA A 298 -14.93 6.83 -1.35
N THR A 299 -15.43 8.00 -0.98
CA THR A 299 -16.46 8.68 -1.75
C THR A 299 -15.89 9.85 -2.53
N LYS A 300 -16.45 10.12 -3.70
CA LYS A 300 -16.05 11.26 -4.52
C LYS A 300 -16.37 12.59 -3.82
N SER A 301 -17.41 12.63 -2.99
CA SER A 301 -17.69 13.79 -2.14
C SER A 301 -16.56 14.04 -1.15
N GLY A 302 -16.10 13.01 -0.45
CA GLY A 302 -14.98 13.12 0.46
C GLY A 302 -13.68 13.55 -0.23
N TRP A 303 -13.41 13.03 -1.43
CA TRP A 303 -12.28 13.49 -2.25
C TRP A 303 -12.41 14.97 -2.63
N SER A 304 -13.61 15.39 -3.06
CA SER A 304 -13.89 16.78 -3.40
C SER A 304 -13.67 17.72 -2.21
N PHE A 305 -14.03 17.31 -0.99
CA PHE A 305 -13.74 18.07 0.22
C PHE A 305 -12.23 18.17 0.49
N MET A 306 -11.48 17.08 0.32
CA MET A 306 -10.02 17.10 0.48
C MET A 306 -9.34 17.99 -0.57
N GLU A 307 -9.83 18.00 -1.82
CA GLU A 307 -9.34 18.88 -2.89
C GLU A 307 -9.60 20.36 -2.59
N LEU A 308 -10.63 20.69 -1.80
CA LEU A 308 -10.86 22.04 -1.26
C LEU A 308 -9.90 22.42 -0.13
N GLY A 309 -8.99 21.54 0.26
CA GLY A 309 -7.98 21.76 1.30
C GLY A 309 -8.39 21.30 2.69
N LEU A 310 -9.56 20.65 2.83
CA LEU A 310 -10.00 20.11 4.11
C LEU A 310 -9.15 18.92 4.53
N SER A 311 -8.89 18.82 5.83
CA SER A 311 -8.32 17.63 6.43
C SER A 311 -9.20 16.42 6.15
N ARG A 312 -8.58 15.24 6.10
CA ARG A 312 -9.29 13.96 5.98
C ARG A 312 -10.39 13.80 7.04
N ILE A 313 -10.13 14.28 8.27
CA ILE A 313 -11.09 14.19 9.38
C ILE A 313 -12.33 15.05 9.08
N ALA A 314 -12.14 16.28 8.62
CA ALA A 314 -13.23 17.15 8.22
C ALA A 314 -14.01 16.58 7.03
N ALA A 315 -13.30 16.10 6.00
CA ALA A 315 -13.92 15.48 4.82
C ALA A 315 -14.81 14.29 5.21
N SER A 316 -14.31 13.34 6.00
CA SER A 316 -15.09 12.19 6.46
C SER A 316 -16.24 12.54 7.40
N ALA A 317 -16.12 13.62 8.19
CA ALA A 317 -17.21 14.10 9.05
C ALA A 317 -18.35 14.77 8.26
N LEU A 318 -18.05 15.33 7.09
CA LEU A 318 -19.03 15.97 6.22
C LEU A 318 -19.82 14.96 5.37
N GLU A 319 -19.20 13.84 4.98
CA GLU A 319 -19.81 12.82 4.11
C GLU A 319 -21.21 12.36 4.53
N PRO A 320 -21.50 12.04 5.82
CA PRO A 320 -22.82 11.55 6.22
C PRO A 320 -23.94 12.58 6.08
N ASN A 321 -23.59 13.87 6.08
CA ASN A 321 -24.55 14.96 5.96
C ASN A 321 -24.99 15.19 4.52
N PHE A 322 -24.43 14.45 3.56
CA PHE A 322 -24.75 14.62 2.16
C PHE A 322 -25.46 13.39 1.59
N PRO A 323 -26.69 13.54 1.02
CA PRO A 323 -27.48 12.41 0.52
C PRO A 323 -26.86 11.65 -0.66
N ASN A 324 -25.94 12.28 -1.41
CA ASN A 324 -25.35 11.71 -2.63
C ASN A 324 -23.81 11.81 -2.60
N SER A 325 -23.11 10.72 -2.27
CA SER A 325 -21.65 10.69 -2.07
C SER A 325 -20.81 10.85 -3.36
N ASN A 326 -21.33 11.58 -4.35
CA ASN A 326 -20.79 11.80 -5.70
C ASN A 326 -20.65 13.30 -6.09
N LEU A 327 -20.37 14.20 -5.13
CA LEU A 327 -20.18 15.62 -5.41
C LEU A 327 -18.96 15.86 -6.32
N SER A 328 -19.03 16.91 -7.16
CA SER A 328 -17.85 17.54 -7.73
C SER A 328 -17.27 18.58 -6.76
N VAL A 329 -16.02 19.00 -6.97
CA VAL A 329 -15.37 20.06 -6.20
C VAL A 329 -16.19 21.36 -6.20
N GLN A 330 -16.75 21.72 -7.36
CA GLN A 330 -17.55 22.94 -7.51
C GLN A 330 -18.87 22.83 -6.75
N ASP A 331 -19.54 21.67 -6.81
CA ASP A 331 -20.78 21.43 -6.10
C ASP A 331 -20.53 21.38 -4.58
N ALA A 332 -19.44 20.76 -4.15
CA ALA A 332 -19.03 20.70 -2.75
C ALA A 332 -18.76 22.09 -2.17
N ARG A 333 -18.06 22.96 -2.91
CA ARG A 333 -17.85 24.36 -2.53
C ARG A 333 -19.16 25.14 -2.46
N SER A 334 -20.02 24.97 -3.46
CA SER A 334 -21.32 25.66 -3.52
C SER A 334 -22.23 25.25 -2.36
N TRP A 335 -22.22 23.97 -2.00
CA TRP A 335 -22.96 23.44 -0.86
C TRP A 335 -22.42 23.97 0.47
N LEU A 336 -21.09 23.95 0.68
CA LEU A 336 -20.50 24.49 1.91
C LEU A 336 -20.79 26.00 2.09
N ALA A 337 -20.92 26.75 0.99
CA ALA A 337 -21.25 28.17 1.03
C ALA A 337 -22.71 28.46 1.45
N THR A 338 -23.61 27.47 1.36
CA THR A 338 -25.04 27.64 1.67
C THR A 338 -25.48 26.90 2.93
N VAL A 339 -24.68 25.95 3.42
CA VAL A 339 -25.04 25.15 4.58
C VAL A 339 -24.87 25.92 5.90
N GLU A 340 -25.87 25.82 6.76
CA GLU A 340 -25.77 26.27 8.14
C GLU A 340 -24.91 25.28 8.95
N VAL A 341 -23.64 25.65 9.18
CA VAL A 341 -22.64 24.77 9.81
C VAL A 341 -23.07 24.26 11.19
N ARG A 342 -23.92 25.01 11.90
CA ARG A 342 -24.45 24.62 13.23
C ARG A 342 -25.33 23.37 13.15
N ASP A 343 -26.00 23.15 12.03
CA ASP A 343 -26.94 22.04 11.84
C ASP A 343 -26.21 20.72 11.50
N LEU A 344 -24.93 20.79 11.15
CA LEU A 344 -24.12 19.64 10.75
C LEU A 344 -23.57 18.82 11.93
N GLY A 345 -23.72 19.29 13.17
CA GLY A 345 -23.24 18.58 14.36
C GLY A 345 -21.72 18.36 14.40
N LEU A 346 -20.95 19.21 13.72
CA LEU A 346 -19.49 19.07 13.59
C LEU A 346 -18.76 19.56 14.85
N SER A 347 -17.56 19.00 15.09
CA SER A 347 -16.71 19.46 16.19
C SER A 347 -16.20 20.89 15.93
N PRO A 348 -15.92 21.70 16.97
CA PRO A 348 -15.45 23.07 16.80
C PRO A 348 -14.21 23.20 15.91
N VAL A 349 -13.27 22.24 16.00
CA VAL A 349 -12.04 22.23 15.21
C VAL A 349 -12.33 22.12 13.71
N ILE A 350 -13.31 21.29 13.31
CA ILE A 350 -13.71 21.15 11.91
C ILE A 350 -14.40 22.43 11.43
N VAL A 351 -15.21 23.06 12.28
CA VAL A 351 -15.86 24.35 11.97
C VAL A 351 -14.82 25.46 11.77
N GLU A 352 -13.79 25.53 12.61
CA GLU A 352 -12.70 26.48 12.46
C GLU A 352 -11.91 26.25 11.16
N GLU A 353 -11.66 24.99 10.80
CA GLU A 353 -11.02 24.64 9.53
C GLU A 353 -11.83 25.13 8.32
N LEU A 354 -13.14 24.87 8.31
CA LEU A 354 -14.06 25.35 7.26
C LEU A 354 -14.03 26.87 7.11
N LYS A 355 -14.01 27.60 8.24
CA LYS A 355 -13.92 29.07 8.24
C LYS A 355 -12.57 29.56 7.74
N LYS A 356 -11.47 28.94 8.18
CA LYS A 356 -10.10 29.29 7.75
C LYS A 356 -9.91 29.14 6.24
N LEU A 357 -10.58 28.15 5.64
CA LEU A 357 -10.56 27.92 4.20
C LEU A 357 -11.59 28.77 3.42
N ASN A 358 -12.35 29.64 4.10
CA ASN A 358 -13.43 30.45 3.52
C ASN A 358 -14.46 29.62 2.75
N LEU A 359 -14.79 28.42 3.25
CA LEU A 359 -15.73 27.52 2.60
C LEU A 359 -17.18 27.71 3.08
N VAL A 360 -17.37 28.33 4.25
CA VAL A 360 -18.66 28.55 4.89
C VAL A 360 -18.86 30.02 5.19
N GLN A 361 -20.11 30.48 5.25
CA GLN A 361 -20.39 31.86 5.65
C GLN A 361 -19.99 32.07 7.10
N THR A 362 -19.17 33.10 7.34
CA THR A 362 -18.89 33.55 8.69
C THR A 362 -20.04 34.48 9.05
N ALA A 363 -20.90 34.07 10.00
CA ALA A 363 -21.88 35.00 10.56
C ALA A 363 -21.14 36.27 10.99
N ALA A 364 -21.59 37.42 10.49
CA ALA A 364 -21.02 38.74 10.77
C ALA A 364 -21.06 39.09 12.25
#